data_AF-A0AAV1SVE2-F1
#
_entry.id   AF-A0AAV1SVE2-F1
#
_cell.length_a   1.000
_cell.length_b   1.000
_cell.length_c   1.000
_cell.angle_alpha   90.00
_cell.angle_beta   90.00
_cell.angle_gamma   90.00
#
_symmetry.space_group_name_H-M   'P 1'
#
loop_
_entity.id
_entity.type
_entity.pdbx_description
1 polymer ?
#
loop_
_entity_poly.entity_id
_entity_poly.type
_entity_poly.pdbx_seq_one_letter_code
_entity_poly.pdbx_strand_id
1 'polypeptide(L)'
;MGLLPLSGPLVTKSSLVYDYQPPLSQPFRQYYLGPFTVSLNIISPDYHAEGERQPGVENFYRINHINQNYDFVKRMREEYGKLNRVQMSIWECCELLNDVVDESDPDLDEPQIEHLLQTAEAIRKDYPSEDWLHLTGLIHDLGKVLLHPSFGELPQWATVGDTFPVGCAFDESIVHHKYFEENPDYNNPAYNTKYGVYSEGCGLNNVMMSWGHDDYMYLVALENKSTLPPAALFVIRYHSFYALHRSGAYRHLMNEEDVENLKWLQIFNKYDLYSKSKVRIDVEKVKPYYLSLIEKVHHGYSSDHCYGSGPNDYLVPCLDLLSEYLMNELLEDEVVTAGARVVRVTRDEERKRLSVGLFFVASFNFMKTKLRLLEYWSSNVV
;
A
#
# COMPACT_ATOMS: atom_id res chain seq x y z
N MET A 1 47.58 19.37 54.54
CA MET A 1 48.14 18.75 53.33
C MET A 1 48.14 17.24 53.53
N GLY A 2 47.51 16.48 52.64
CA GLY A 2 47.90 15.10 52.31
C GLY A 2 47.40 13.96 53.21
N LEU A 3 46.25 13.41 52.81
CA LEU A 3 45.94 11.99 52.56
C LEU A 3 46.24 10.92 53.64
N LEU A 4 45.14 10.30 54.10
CA LEU A 4 45.04 8.99 54.76
C LEU A 4 45.19 7.84 53.74
N PRO A 5 45.77 6.71 54.15
CA PRO A 5 45.37 5.39 53.68
C PRO A 5 44.78 4.54 54.82
N LEU A 6 43.88 3.61 54.53
CA LEU A 6 43.74 2.30 55.23
C LEU A 6 42.68 1.40 54.54
N SER A 7 43.19 0.34 53.92
CA SER A 7 42.71 -1.06 53.82
C SER A 7 41.22 -1.44 53.88
N GLY A 8 40.79 -2.22 52.88
CA GLY A 8 39.70 -3.22 52.91
C GLY A 8 39.87 -4.26 51.79
N PRO A 9 39.43 -5.54 51.93
CA PRO A 9 40.08 -6.70 51.29
C PRO A 9 39.46 -7.19 49.96
N LEU A 10 40.26 -8.01 49.26
CA LEU A 10 39.94 -8.78 48.05
C LEU A 10 38.76 -9.74 48.25
N VAL A 11 37.86 -9.81 47.26
CA VAL A 11 37.01 -10.99 46.99
C VAL A 11 37.03 -11.31 45.49
N THR A 12 37.23 -12.60 45.23
CA THR A 12 37.47 -13.28 43.97
C THR A 12 36.26 -13.38 43.05
N LYS A 13 36.55 -13.40 41.74
CA LYS A 13 35.63 -13.76 40.64
C LYS A 13 34.89 -15.08 40.91
N SER A 14 33.56 -15.06 40.86
CA SER A 14 32.75 -16.22 40.49
C SER A 14 31.86 -15.84 39.32
N SER A 15 32.15 -16.46 38.18
CA SER A 15 31.29 -16.56 37.01
C SER A 15 29.96 -17.22 37.37
N LEU A 16 28.86 -16.49 37.21
CA LEU A 16 27.52 -17.06 37.10
C LEU A 16 26.98 -16.68 35.72
N VAL A 17 27.03 -17.68 34.84
CA VAL A 17 26.25 -17.75 33.60
C VAL A 17 24.78 -17.78 34.02
N TYR A 18 24.03 -16.72 33.68
CA TYR A 18 22.57 -16.80 33.72
C TYR A 18 22.13 -17.45 32.41
N ASP A 19 21.79 -18.73 32.48
CA ASP A 19 20.96 -19.41 31.48
C ASP A 19 19.62 -18.68 31.42
N TYR A 20 19.40 -17.93 30.33
CA TYR A 20 18.10 -17.36 30.02
C TYR A 20 17.28 -18.42 29.28
N GLN A 21 16.46 -19.16 30.00
CA GLN A 21 15.35 -19.90 29.41
C GLN A 21 14.15 -18.96 29.26
N PRO A 22 13.60 -18.74 28.05
CA PRO A 22 12.38 -17.96 27.91
C PRO A 22 11.21 -18.70 28.58
N PRO A 23 10.36 -18.01 29.36
CA PRO A 23 9.23 -18.67 30.00
C PRO A 23 8.18 -19.07 28.96
N LEU A 24 7.77 -20.33 29.04
CA LEU A 24 6.57 -20.89 28.43
C LEU A 24 5.34 -20.04 28.77
N SER A 25 4.66 -19.57 27.73
CA SER A 25 3.24 -19.22 27.65
C SER A 25 2.56 -18.82 28.97
N GLN A 26 2.41 -17.51 29.22
CA GLN A 26 1.28 -16.98 29.99
C GLN A 26 0.73 -15.69 29.34
N PRO A 27 -0.60 -15.46 29.40
CA PRO A 27 -1.26 -14.39 28.67
C PRO A 27 -1.33 -13.08 29.46
N PHE A 28 -1.73 -12.02 28.77
CA PHE A 28 -2.09 -10.68 29.24
C PHE A 28 -0.97 -9.63 29.40
N ARG A 29 -0.88 -8.75 28.39
CA ARG A 29 -0.59 -7.32 28.61
C ARG A 29 -1.86 -6.52 28.32
N GLN A 30 -2.45 -6.00 29.38
CA GLN A 30 -3.60 -5.11 29.35
C GLN A 30 -3.10 -3.70 29.02
N TYR A 31 -3.40 -3.19 27.82
CA TYR A 31 -3.24 -1.78 27.50
C TYR A 31 -4.49 -1.04 27.99
N TYR A 32 -4.33 -0.20 29.01
CA TYR A 32 -5.40 0.67 29.52
C TYR A 32 -5.70 1.76 28.49
N LEU A 33 -6.85 1.67 27.82
CA LEU A 33 -7.44 2.72 26.99
C LEU A 33 -8.91 2.93 27.42
N GLY A 34 -9.16 3.87 28.34
CA GLY A 34 -10.51 4.39 28.63
C GLY A 34 -11.59 3.37 29.10
N PRO A 35 -12.83 3.83 29.39
CA PRO A 35 -13.80 3.05 30.19
C PRO A 35 -14.66 2.05 29.40
N PHE A 36 -14.23 1.58 28.23
CA PHE A 36 -14.97 0.56 27.47
C PHE A 36 -14.10 -0.68 27.23
N THR A 37 -14.15 -1.63 28.17
CA THR A 37 -13.60 -2.97 27.96
C THR A 37 -14.60 -3.81 27.18
N VAL A 38 -14.36 -3.99 25.87
CA VAL A 38 -15.03 -5.02 25.07
C VAL A 38 -14.17 -6.29 25.15
N SER A 39 -14.64 -7.34 25.81
CA SER A 39 -14.01 -8.66 25.74
C SER A 39 -14.51 -9.38 24.48
N LEU A 40 -13.78 -9.26 23.38
CA LEU A 40 -13.92 -10.18 22.25
C LEU A 40 -13.14 -11.45 22.61
N ASN A 41 -13.77 -12.62 22.44
CA ASN A 41 -13.03 -13.88 22.48
C ASN A 41 -12.08 -13.89 21.28
N ILE A 42 -10.79 -13.69 21.55
CA ILE A 42 -9.72 -13.59 20.55
C ILE A 42 -9.45 -14.99 20.00
N ILE A 43 -10.04 -15.34 18.84
CA ILE A 43 -9.71 -16.57 18.10
C ILE A 43 -8.73 -16.18 17.00
N SER A 44 -7.43 -16.09 17.30
CA SER A 44 -6.42 -15.82 16.26
C SER A 44 -6.42 -16.91 15.19
N PRO A 45 -6.18 -16.58 13.90
CA PRO A 45 -6.01 -17.59 12.86
C PRO A 45 -4.88 -18.51 13.29
N ASP A 46 -5.23 -19.80 13.35
CA ASP A 46 -4.34 -20.87 13.75
C ASP A 46 -3.91 -21.61 12.49
N TYR A 47 -2.82 -21.13 11.88
CA TYR A 47 -2.16 -21.80 10.76
C TYR A 47 -1.53 -23.15 11.15
N HIS A 48 -1.72 -23.63 12.38
CA HIS A 48 -1.34 -24.97 12.82
C HIS A 48 -2.53 -25.83 13.26
N ALA A 49 -3.75 -25.30 13.30
CA ALA A 49 -4.96 -26.08 13.59
C ALA A 49 -5.31 -26.99 12.41
N GLU A 50 -5.52 -28.28 12.67
CA GLU A 50 -5.96 -29.24 11.64
C GLU A 50 -7.33 -28.81 11.06
N GLY A 51 -7.38 -28.59 9.74
CA GLY A 51 -8.59 -28.20 9.02
C GLY A 51 -8.51 -28.57 7.54
N GLU A 52 -9.65 -28.64 6.84
CA GLU A 52 -9.68 -29.10 5.44
C GLU A 52 -8.90 -28.20 4.47
N ARG A 53 -8.77 -26.90 4.78
CA ARG A 53 -8.05 -25.91 3.95
C ARG A 53 -6.53 -25.85 4.22
N GLN A 54 -6.06 -26.41 5.34
CA GLN A 54 -4.66 -26.34 5.80
C GLN A 54 -3.63 -26.69 4.72
N PRO A 55 -3.73 -27.85 4.01
CA PRO A 55 -2.73 -28.22 3.01
C PRO A 55 -2.67 -27.23 1.83
N GLY A 56 -3.81 -26.60 1.50
CA GLY A 56 -3.89 -25.56 0.47
C GLY A 56 -3.18 -24.29 0.90
N VAL A 57 -3.45 -23.82 2.12
CA VAL A 57 -2.83 -22.62 2.70
C VAL A 57 -1.31 -22.79 2.88
N GLU A 58 -0.84 -23.95 3.36
CA GLU A 58 0.59 -24.22 3.48
C GLU A 58 1.29 -24.23 2.12
N ASN A 59 0.69 -24.87 1.10
CA ASN A 59 1.26 -24.88 -0.25
C ASN A 59 1.21 -23.49 -0.91
N PHE A 60 0.17 -22.70 -0.65
CA PHE A 60 0.09 -21.29 -1.05
C PHE A 60 1.31 -20.53 -0.51
N TYR A 61 1.54 -20.59 0.80
CA TYR A 61 2.63 -19.86 1.43
C TYR A 61 3.99 -20.40 0.99
N ARG A 62 4.14 -21.71 0.79
CA ARG A 62 5.36 -22.27 0.19
C ARG A 62 5.69 -21.61 -1.15
N ILE A 63 4.72 -21.51 -2.06
CA ILE A 63 4.94 -20.90 -3.38
C ILE A 63 5.21 -19.40 -3.24
N ASN A 64 4.46 -18.70 -2.38
CA ASN A 64 4.69 -17.29 -2.08
C ASN A 64 6.14 -17.05 -1.62
N HIS A 65 6.57 -17.71 -0.55
CA HIS A 65 7.89 -17.52 0.06
C HIS A 65 9.03 -17.87 -0.89
N ILE A 66 8.87 -18.84 -1.80
CA ILE A 66 9.89 -19.19 -2.80
C ILE A 66 10.04 -18.09 -3.86
N ASN A 67 8.93 -17.49 -4.30
CA ASN A 67 8.90 -16.65 -5.50
C ASN A 67 8.90 -15.13 -5.23
N GLN A 68 8.52 -14.70 -4.03
CA GLN A 68 8.60 -13.30 -3.58
C GLN A 68 10.07 -12.93 -3.23
N ASN A 69 10.87 -12.69 -4.26
CA ASN A 69 12.23 -12.13 -4.13
C ASN A 69 12.27 -10.65 -4.53
N TYR A 70 13.35 -9.96 -4.15
CA TYR A 70 13.53 -8.53 -4.34
C TYR A 70 13.36 -8.09 -5.80
N ASP A 71 13.92 -8.85 -6.74
CA ASP A 71 13.82 -8.56 -8.17
C ASP A 71 12.39 -8.74 -8.71
N PHE A 72 11.68 -9.79 -8.26
CA PHE A 72 10.28 -9.99 -8.59
C PHE A 72 9.44 -8.80 -8.14
N VAL A 73 9.51 -8.44 -6.86
CA VAL A 73 8.71 -7.37 -6.29
C VAL A 73 9.00 -6.03 -6.98
N LYS A 74 10.28 -5.72 -7.25
CA LYS A 74 10.65 -4.51 -7.97
C LYS A 74 10.00 -4.42 -9.35
N ARG A 75 9.99 -5.52 -10.12
CA ARG A 75 9.30 -5.57 -11.43
C ARG A 75 7.80 -5.40 -11.30
N MET A 76 7.19 -6.05 -10.32
CA MET A 76 5.74 -5.95 -10.09
C MET A 76 5.33 -4.52 -9.76
N ARG A 77 6.06 -3.87 -8.84
CA ARG A 77 5.81 -2.47 -8.48
C ARG A 77 6.00 -1.52 -9.67
N GLU A 78 7.01 -1.74 -10.51
CA GLU A 78 7.21 -0.96 -11.74
C GLU A 78 6.10 -1.16 -12.77
N GLU A 79 5.64 -2.40 -12.96
CA GLU A 79 4.59 -2.74 -13.93
C GLU A 79 3.23 -2.21 -13.49
N TYR A 80 2.83 -2.48 -12.26
CA TYR A 80 1.50 -2.19 -11.74
C TYR A 80 1.37 -0.77 -11.17
N GLY A 81 2.47 -0.13 -10.78
CA GLY A 81 2.48 1.29 -10.38
C GLY A 81 2.10 2.25 -11.52
N LYS A 82 2.04 1.78 -12.77
CA LYS A 82 1.53 2.58 -13.91
C LYS A 82 0.03 2.80 -13.89
N LEU A 83 -0.72 1.96 -13.15
CA LEU A 83 -2.18 2.02 -12.97
C LEU A 83 -2.98 2.22 -14.28
N ASN A 84 -2.56 1.57 -15.36
CA ASN A 84 -3.11 1.76 -16.70
C ASN A 84 -3.94 0.56 -17.20
N ARG A 85 -4.51 -0.22 -16.27
CA ARG A 85 -5.27 -1.45 -16.58
C ARG A 85 -6.74 -1.15 -16.84
N VAL A 86 -7.44 -0.62 -15.84
CA VAL A 86 -8.89 -0.37 -15.87
C VAL A 86 -9.20 0.92 -15.13
N GLN A 87 -10.23 1.64 -15.60
CA GLN A 87 -10.85 2.75 -14.88
C GLN A 87 -12.22 2.29 -14.38
N MET A 88 -12.43 2.39 -13.07
CA MET A 88 -13.71 2.07 -12.41
C MET A 88 -13.84 2.83 -11.09
N SER A 89 -15.06 2.98 -10.60
CA SER A 89 -15.34 3.49 -9.26
C SER A 89 -15.01 2.45 -8.18
N ILE A 90 -14.83 2.91 -6.94
CA ILE A 90 -14.62 2.03 -5.78
C ILE A 90 -15.76 1.02 -5.63
N TRP A 91 -17.01 1.45 -5.86
CA TRP A 91 -18.15 0.55 -5.68
C TRP A 91 -18.24 -0.51 -6.79
N GLU A 92 -17.94 -0.16 -8.04
CA GLU A 92 -17.80 -1.14 -9.13
C GLU A 92 -16.68 -2.15 -8.83
N CYS A 93 -15.59 -1.71 -8.21
CA CYS A 93 -14.51 -2.60 -7.74
C CYS A 93 -14.99 -3.58 -6.67
N CYS A 94 -15.78 -3.11 -5.68
CA CYS A 94 -16.42 -3.99 -4.69
C CYS A 94 -17.31 -5.05 -5.35
N GLU A 95 -18.11 -4.66 -6.34
CA GLU A 95 -19.00 -5.57 -7.07
C GLU A 95 -18.21 -6.56 -7.95
N LEU A 96 -17.08 -6.14 -8.54
CA LEU A 96 -16.21 -7.00 -9.34
C LEU A 96 -15.60 -8.17 -8.54
N LEU A 97 -15.26 -7.91 -7.27
CA LEU A 97 -14.62 -8.91 -6.41
C LEU A 97 -15.58 -9.93 -5.79
N ASN A 98 -16.88 -9.83 -6.07
CA ASN A 98 -17.89 -10.72 -5.50
C ASN A 98 -17.66 -12.21 -5.86
N ASP A 99 -16.98 -12.49 -6.98
CA ASP A 99 -16.68 -13.85 -7.45
C ASP A 99 -15.26 -14.34 -7.07
N VAL A 100 -14.49 -13.55 -6.30
CA VAL A 100 -13.13 -13.90 -5.88
C VAL A 100 -13.15 -14.64 -4.55
N VAL A 101 -12.44 -15.77 -4.50
CA VAL A 101 -12.21 -16.57 -3.28
C VAL A 101 -10.72 -16.50 -2.93
N ASP A 102 -10.41 -16.07 -1.70
CA ASP A 102 -9.04 -15.99 -1.18
C ASP A 102 -8.55 -17.37 -0.71
N GLU A 103 -7.49 -17.89 -1.33
CA GLU A 103 -6.89 -19.20 -0.99
C GLU A 103 -5.96 -19.16 0.24
N SER A 104 -5.52 -17.97 0.65
CA SER A 104 -4.63 -17.79 1.80
C SER A 104 -5.38 -17.73 3.13
N ASP A 105 -6.67 -17.40 3.07
CA ASP A 105 -7.52 -17.21 4.23
C ASP A 105 -8.08 -18.55 4.74
N PRO A 106 -7.72 -18.99 5.97
CA PRO A 106 -8.29 -20.20 6.54
C PRO A 106 -9.77 -20.06 6.93
N ASP A 107 -10.29 -18.82 7.02
CA ASP A 107 -11.55 -18.50 7.69
C ASP A 107 -12.69 -18.06 6.74
N LEU A 108 -12.43 -17.73 5.47
CA LEU A 108 -13.40 -17.08 4.58
C LEU A 108 -13.90 -17.96 3.41
N ASP A 109 -15.21 -18.26 3.40
CA ASP A 109 -15.94 -18.89 2.28
C ASP A 109 -16.98 -17.94 1.64
N GLU A 110 -17.15 -16.72 2.16
CA GLU A 110 -18.17 -15.76 1.70
C GLU A 110 -17.63 -14.83 0.59
N PRO A 111 -18.52 -14.21 -0.21
CA PRO A 111 -18.11 -13.25 -1.24
C PRO A 111 -17.31 -12.07 -0.65
N GLN A 112 -16.30 -11.61 -1.37
CA GLN A 112 -15.38 -10.57 -0.89
C GLN A 112 -16.10 -9.29 -0.43
N ILE A 113 -17.18 -8.87 -1.10
CA ILE A 113 -17.94 -7.67 -0.70
C ILE A 113 -18.56 -7.78 0.71
N GLU A 114 -18.94 -8.98 1.13
CA GLU A 114 -19.45 -9.22 2.49
C GLU A 114 -18.35 -8.98 3.51
N HIS A 115 -17.14 -9.47 3.27
CA HIS A 115 -15.97 -9.22 4.14
C HIS A 115 -15.67 -7.72 4.27
N LEU A 116 -15.65 -7.00 3.15
CA LEU A 116 -15.41 -5.55 3.14
C LEU A 116 -16.46 -4.81 3.98
N LEU A 117 -17.75 -5.14 3.81
CA LEU A 117 -18.85 -4.50 4.52
C LEU A 117 -18.93 -4.92 5.99
N GLN A 118 -18.62 -6.18 6.32
CA GLN A 118 -18.53 -6.66 7.70
C GLN A 118 -17.45 -5.92 8.47
N THR A 119 -16.27 -5.76 7.87
CA THR A 119 -15.16 -4.99 8.44
C THR A 119 -15.58 -3.54 8.64
N ALA A 120 -16.10 -2.90 7.60
CA ALA A 120 -16.48 -1.48 7.64
C ALA A 120 -17.62 -1.19 8.65
N GLU A 121 -18.67 -2.01 8.69
CA GLU A 121 -19.80 -1.83 9.61
C GLU A 121 -19.43 -2.15 11.06
N ALA A 122 -18.53 -3.11 11.30
CA ALA A 122 -18.03 -3.40 12.63
C ALA A 122 -17.19 -2.24 13.17
N ILE A 123 -16.30 -1.66 12.34
CA ILE A 123 -15.58 -0.43 12.69
C ILE A 123 -16.57 0.71 12.96
N ARG A 124 -17.54 0.92 12.06
CA ARG A 124 -18.53 2.00 12.18
C ARG A 124 -19.33 1.95 13.47
N LYS A 125 -19.63 0.75 13.97
CA LYS A 125 -20.34 0.55 15.22
C LYS A 125 -19.53 1.03 16.42
N ASP A 126 -18.23 0.73 16.45
CA ASP A 126 -17.36 0.99 17.59
C ASP A 126 -16.68 2.38 17.53
N TYR A 127 -16.45 2.91 16.33
CA TYR A 127 -15.80 4.20 16.06
C TYR A 127 -16.69 5.13 15.21
N PRO A 128 -17.93 5.45 15.63
CA PRO A 128 -18.93 6.11 14.77
C PRO A 128 -18.54 7.50 14.23
N SER A 129 -17.49 8.12 14.76
CA SER A 129 -16.98 9.44 14.32
C SER A 129 -15.76 9.35 13.39
N GLU A 130 -15.20 8.15 13.15
CA GLU A 130 -14.00 7.94 12.35
C GLU A 130 -14.36 7.45 10.94
N ASP A 131 -15.06 8.29 10.18
CA ASP A 131 -15.59 7.95 8.86
C ASP A 131 -14.52 7.48 7.86
N TRP A 132 -13.32 8.05 7.91
CA TRP A 132 -12.16 7.60 7.14
C TRP A 132 -11.78 6.14 7.44
N LEU A 133 -11.94 5.69 8.68
CA LEU A 133 -11.61 4.31 9.09
C LEU A 133 -12.69 3.34 8.61
N HIS A 134 -13.95 3.77 8.53
CA HIS A 134 -15.02 2.97 7.93
C HIS A 134 -14.74 2.75 6.44
N LEU A 135 -14.36 3.82 5.74
CA LEU A 135 -13.98 3.72 4.33
C LEU A 135 -12.72 2.86 4.15
N THR A 136 -11.74 2.98 5.05
CA THR A 136 -10.56 2.10 5.07
C THR A 136 -10.97 0.63 5.18
N GLY A 137 -11.93 0.32 6.06
CA GLY A 137 -12.60 -0.99 6.14
C GLY A 137 -13.19 -1.47 4.82
N LEU A 138 -13.87 -0.59 4.09
CA LEU A 138 -14.47 -0.96 2.80
C LEU A 138 -13.43 -1.24 1.72
N ILE A 139 -12.28 -0.55 1.74
CA ILE A 139 -11.36 -0.55 0.58
C ILE A 139 -10.07 -1.35 0.74
N HIS A 140 -9.72 -1.76 1.97
CA HIS A 140 -8.42 -2.37 2.28
C HIS A 140 -8.04 -3.51 1.33
N ASP A 141 -9.01 -4.36 1.01
CA ASP A 141 -8.85 -5.58 0.24
C ASP A 141 -9.12 -5.42 -1.26
N LEU A 142 -9.44 -4.20 -1.73
CA LEU A 142 -9.75 -3.97 -3.14
C LEU A 142 -8.55 -4.20 -4.06
N GLY A 143 -7.33 -4.26 -3.52
CA GLY A 143 -6.16 -4.65 -4.30
C GLY A 143 -6.22 -6.09 -4.81
N LYS A 144 -7.13 -6.93 -4.31
CA LYS A 144 -7.38 -8.29 -4.80
C LYS A 144 -7.87 -8.33 -6.25
N VAL A 145 -8.23 -7.18 -6.85
CA VAL A 145 -8.55 -7.10 -8.28
C VAL A 145 -7.43 -7.58 -9.19
N LEU A 146 -6.19 -7.65 -8.70
CA LEU A 146 -5.06 -8.25 -9.41
C LEU A 146 -5.31 -9.70 -9.86
N LEU A 147 -6.22 -10.43 -9.19
CA LEU A 147 -6.67 -11.78 -9.59
C LEU A 147 -7.55 -11.76 -10.86
N HIS A 148 -8.20 -10.64 -11.16
CA HIS A 148 -9.13 -10.56 -12.26
C HIS A 148 -8.39 -10.42 -13.61
N PRO A 149 -8.86 -11.07 -14.70
CA PRO A 149 -8.21 -11.02 -16.01
C PRO A 149 -7.95 -9.60 -16.54
N SER A 150 -8.86 -8.66 -16.29
CA SER A 150 -8.69 -7.26 -16.70
C SER A 150 -7.52 -6.54 -16.02
N PHE A 151 -7.02 -7.06 -14.90
CA PHE A 151 -5.92 -6.47 -14.15
C PHE A 151 -4.61 -7.23 -14.33
N GLY A 152 -4.64 -8.47 -14.84
CA GLY A 152 -3.44 -9.23 -15.15
C GLY A 152 -3.51 -10.71 -14.77
N GLU A 153 -4.55 -11.13 -14.06
CA GLU A 153 -4.73 -12.52 -13.63
C GLU A 153 -3.50 -13.04 -12.86
N LEU A 154 -3.03 -12.24 -11.90
CA LEU A 154 -1.91 -12.66 -11.08
C LEU A 154 -2.27 -13.91 -10.29
N PRO A 155 -1.31 -14.82 -10.07
CA PRO A 155 -1.56 -15.95 -9.19
C PRO A 155 -1.84 -15.46 -7.77
N GLN A 156 -2.62 -16.21 -6.99
CA GLN A 156 -2.98 -15.85 -5.62
C GLN A 156 -1.75 -15.53 -4.76
N TRP A 157 -0.67 -16.30 -4.87
CA TRP A 157 0.56 -16.08 -4.10
C TRP A 157 1.24 -14.72 -4.38
N ALA A 158 0.93 -14.08 -5.52
CA ALA A 158 1.42 -12.74 -5.88
C ALA A 158 0.35 -11.65 -5.66
N THR A 159 -0.73 -11.96 -4.93
CA THR A 159 -1.84 -11.04 -4.70
C THR A 159 -2.28 -11.00 -3.24
N VAL A 160 -2.54 -12.15 -2.60
CA VAL A 160 -3.09 -12.26 -1.25
C VAL A 160 -2.06 -12.77 -0.24
N GLY A 161 -2.46 -12.93 1.01
CA GLY A 161 -1.65 -13.50 2.10
C GLY A 161 -0.79 -12.49 2.86
N ASP A 162 -0.24 -12.96 3.98
CA ASP A 162 0.64 -12.19 4.87
C ASP A 162 1.86 -11.64 4.10
N THR A 163 2.16 -10.36 4.34
CA THR A 163 3.27 -9.66 3.69
C THR A 163 4.52 -9.60 4.56
N PHE A 164 5.68 -9.46 3.93
CA PHE A 164 6.98 -9.34 4.59
C PHE A 164 7.96 -8.48 3.78
N PRO A 165 8.96 -7.85 4.42
CA PRO A 165 10.01 -7.14 3.72
C PRO A 165 10.86 -8.07 2.85
N VAL A 166 11.06 -7.72 1.58
CA VAL A 166 12.09 -8.34 0.72
C VAL A 166 13.36 -7.50 0.74
N GLY A 167 14.51 -8.06 0.39
CA GLY A 167 15.79 -7.32 0.37
C GLY A 167 16.46 -7.14 1.73
N CYS A 168 15.93 -7.77 2.79
CA CYS A 168 16.59 -8.00 4.08
C CYS A 168 16.26 -9.41 4.58
N ALA A 169 16.90 -9.86 5.66
CA ALA A 169 16.68 -11.20 6.21
C ALA A 169 15.20 -11.46 6.58
N PHE A 170 14.73 -12.66 6.27
CA PHE A 170 13.38 -13.12 6.62
C PHE A 170 13.34 -13.53 8.10
N ASP A 171 12.46 -12.89 8.88
CA ASP A 171 12.28 -13.13 10.31
C ASP A 171 11.45 -14.40 10.56
N GLU A 172 11.83 -15.19 11.57
CA GLU A 172 11.19 -16.47 11.92
C GLU A 172 9.71 -16.33 12.30
N SER A 173 9.24 -15.12 12.61
CA SER A 173 7.83 -14.85 12.89
C SER A 173 6.92 -14.83 11.66
N ILE A 174 7.48 -14.88 10.44
CA ILE A 174 6.70 -15.01 9.20
C ILE A 174 6.12 -16.43 9.13
N VAL A 175 4.84 -16.53 8.79
CA VAL A 175 4.12 -17.81 8.69
C VAL A 175 4.85 -18.77 7.74
N HIS A 176 4.96 -20.05 8.11
CA HIS A 176 5.70 -21.07 7.34
C HIS A 176 7.13 -20.67 6.89
N HIS A 177 7.87 -19.93 7.73
CA HIS A 177 9.24 -19.44 7.47
C HIS A 177 10.20 -20.46 6.85
N LYS A 178 10.07 -21.75 7.22
CA LYS A 178 10.88 -22.87 6.68
C LYS A 178 11.03 -22.89 5.16
N TYR A 179 10.05 -22.38 4.40
CA TYR A 179 10.10 -22.39 2.94
C TYR A 179 10.99 -21.30 2.33
N PHE A 180 11.43 -20.32 3.12
CA PHE A 180 12.39 -19.33 2.64
C PHE A 180 13.75 -19.94 2.32
N GLU A 181 14.12 -21.12 2.85
CA GLU A 181 15.37 -21.80 2.49
C GLU A 181 15.51 -22.05 0.98
N GLU A 182 14.39 -22.14 0.25
CA GLU A 182 14.33 -22.31 -1.19
C GLU A 182 14.28 -20.98 -1.97
N ASN A 183 14.09 -19.84 -1.30
CA ASN A 183 14.06 -18.52 -1.94
C ASN A 183 15.49 -18.11 -2.36
N PRO A 184 15.71 -17.61 -3.59
CA PRO A 184 17.03 -17.18 -4.06
C PRO A 184 17.68 -16.08 -3.21
N ASP A 185 16.89 -15.26 -2.51
CA ASP A 185 17.38 -14.18 -1.66
C ASP A 185 17.83 -14.65 -0.27
N TYR A 186 17.42 -15.84 0.18
CA TYR A 186 17.69 -16.33 1.54
C TYR A 186 19.18 -16.46 1.86
N ASN A 187 19.98 -16.93 0.90
CA ASN A 187 21.43 -17.05 1.02
C ASN A 187 22.18 -15.94 0.26
N ASN A 188 21.48 -14.94 -0.27
CA ASN A 188 22.10 -13.85 -1.02
C ASN A 188 22.75 -12.84 -0.04
N PRO A 189 24.08 -12.64 -0.08
CA PRO A 189 24.77 -11.74 0.85
C PRO A 189 24.31 -10.27 0.76
N ALA A 190 23.67 -9.86 -0.34
CA ALA A 190 23.09 -8.52 -0.46
C ALA A 190 21.81 -8.35 0.38
N TYR A 191 21.08 -9.45 0.65
CA TYR A 191 19.74 -9.41 1.23
C TYR A 191 19.63 -10.18 2.54
N ASN A 192 20.50 -11.13 2.84
CA ASN A 192 20.37 -12.02 3.99
C ASN A 192 20.89 -11.46 5.34
N THR A 193 21.10 -10.14 5.42
CA THR A 193 21.48 -9.47 6.67
C THR A 193 20.29 -8.76 7.29
N LYS A 194 20.37 -8.39 8.58
CA LYS A 194 19.30 -7.70 9.32
C LYS A 194 18.72 -6.49 8.56
N TYR A 195 19.58 -5.73 7.89
CA TYR A 195 19.18 -4.55 7.13
C TYR A 195 19.18 -4.78 5.62
N GLY A 196 19.99 -5.71 5.11
CA GLY A 196 20.12 -5.97 3.67
C GLY A 196 20.40 -4.67 2.91
N VAL A 197 19.48 -4.26 2.04
CA VAL A 197 19.58 -3.00 1.27
C VAL A 197 19.12 -1.74 2.02
N TYR A 198 18.56 -1.89 3.21
CA TYR A 198 17.96 -0.79 3.98
C TYR A 198 18.92 -0.20 5.01
N SER A 199 18.55 0.97 5.55
CA SER A 199 19.18 1.57 6.74
C SER A 199 18.27 1.43 7.96
N GLU A 200 18.86 1.53 9.15
CA GLU A 200 18.10 1.58 10.40
C GLU A 200 17.14 2.77 10.43
N GLY A 201 15.90 2.54 10.84
CA GLY A 201 14.87 3.57 10.94
C GLY A 201 14.56 4.28 9.63
N CYS A 202 14.78 3.63 8.48
CA CYS A 202 14.54 4.23 7.16
C CYS A 202 13.07 4.60 6.93
N GLY A 203 12.16 4.04 7.72
CA GLY A 203 10.72 4.16 7.54
C GLY A 203 10.19 3.09 6.60
N LEU A 204 9.08 2.47 6.96
CA LEU A 204 8.49 1.38 6.17
C LEU A 204 8.11 1.82 4.76
N ASN A 205 7.86 3.11 4.56
CA ASN A 205 7.61 3.65 3.22
C ASN A 205 8.77 3.45 2.24
N ASN A 206 10.00 3.32 2.75
CA ASN A 206 11.22 3.04 2.00
C ASN A 206 11.59 1.55 1.96
N VAL A 207 10.78 0.69 2.56
CA VAL A 207 10.95 -0.76 2.56
C VAL A 207 10.12 -1.37 1.44
N MET A 208 10.75 -2.24 0.64
CA MET A 208 10.04 -3.02 -0.36
C MET A 208 9.37 -4.22 0.33
N MET A 209 8.04 -4.24 0.32
CA MET A 209 7.23 -5.34 0.85
C MET A 209 6.96 -6.36 -0.26
N SER A 210 6.85 -7.64 0.08
CA SER A 210 6.34 -8.69 -0.81
C SER A 210 5.10 -8.19 -1.56
N TRP A 211 5.06 -8.38 -2.88
CA TRP A 211 4.03 -7.77 -3.73
C TRP A 211 2.66 -8.41 -3.50
N GLY A 212 1.63 -7.57 -3.39
CA GLY A 212 0.25 -8.00 -3.19
C GLY A 212 -0.75 -6.85 -3.15
N HIS A 213 -1.96 -7.16 -2.69
CA HIS A 213 -3.12 -6.27 -2.64
C HIS A 213 -2.87 -5.03 -1.78
N ASP A 214 -2.18 -5.14 -0.63
CA ASP A 214 -1.82 -4.00 0.23
C ASP A 214 -1.11 -2.89 -0.55
N ASP A 215 0.01 -3.24 -1.19
CA ASP A 215 0.90 -2.28 -1.82
C ASP A 215 0.30 -1.76 -3.13
N TYR A 216 -0.45 -2.60 -3.86
CA TYR A 216 -1.20 -2.16 -5.02
C TYR A 216 -2.33 -1.18 -4.66
N MET A 217 -3.12 -1.47 -3.62
CA MET A 217 -4.21 -0.59 -3.20
C MET A 217 -3.68 0.73 -2.62
N TYR A 218 -2.53 0.70 -1.94
CA TYR A 218 -1.81 1.89 -1.53
C TYR A 218 -1.41 2.77 -2.73
N LEU A 219 -0.82 2.17 -3.78
CA LEU A 219 -0.48 2.89 -5.02
C LEU A 219 -1.72 3.48 -5.70
N VAL A 220 -2.82 2.71 -5.77
CA VAL A 220 -4.10 3.20 -6.29
C VAL A 220 -4.57 4.44 -5.52
N ALA A 221 -4.54 4.40 -4.19
CA ALA A 221 -4.97 5.52 -3.36
C ALA A 221 -4.10 6.78 -3.55
N LEU A 222 -2.76 6.60 -3.65
CA LEU A 222 -1.82 7.70 -3.87
C LEU A 222 -1.99 8.36 -5.23
N GLU A 223 -1.95 7.58 -6.31
CA GLU A 223 -1.94 8.10 -7.67
C GLU A 223 -3.30 8.69 -8.08
N ASN A 224 -4.39 8.20 -7.48
CA ASN A 224 -5.71 8.83 -7.61
C ASN A 224 -5.91 10.03 -6.68
N LYS A 225 -4.86 10.46 -5.97
CA LYS A 225 -4.85 11.66 -5.10
C LYS A 225 -5.97 11.64 -4.05
N SER A 226 -6.23 10.47 -3.49
CA SER A 226 -7.21 10.32 -2.41
C SER A 226 -6.89 11.25 -1.24
N THR A 227 -7.92 11.85 -0.63
CA THR A 227 -7.76 12.67 0.58
C THR A 227 -7.79 11.86 1.88
N LEU A 228 -7.54 10.55 1.80
CA LEU A 228 -7.41 9.69 2.98
C LEU A 228 -6.27 10.16 3.88
N PRO A 229 -6.43 10.11 5.21
CA PRO A 229 -5.36 10.51 6.12
C PRO A 229 -4.18 9.53 6.05
N PRO A 230 -2.96 9.94 6.44
CA PRO A 230 -1.78 9.06 6.48
C PRO A 230 -2.02 7.74 7.22
N ALA A 231 -2.78 7.77 8.32
CA ALA A 231 -3.16 6.58 9.06
C ALA A 231 -3.95 5.55 8.22
N ALA A 232 -4.85 5.99 7.34
CA ALA A 232 -5.59 5.11 6.45
C ALA A 232 -4.67 4.46 5.41
N LEU A 233 -3.78 5.26 4.81
CA LEU A 233 -2.82 4.77 3.83
C LEU A 233 -1.84 3.77 4.46
N PHE A 234 -1.41 4.01 5.69
CA PHE A 234 -0.59 3.09 6.47
C PHE A 234 -1.32 1.78 6.76
N VAL A 235 -2.59 1.85 7.18
CA VAL A 235 -3.42 0.66 7.40
C VAL A 235 -3.53 -0.15 6.11
N ILE A 236 -3.93 0.46 4.99
CA ILE A 236 -4.06 -0.23 3.70
C ILE A 236 -2.76 -0.92 3.29
N ARG A 237 -1.62 -0.24 3.43
CA ARG A 237 -0.34 -0.76 2.95
C ARG A 237 0.27 -1.87 3.82
N TYR A 238 -0.13 -1.99 5.08
CA TYR A 238 0.53 -2.88 6.04
C TYR A 238 -0.44 -3.77 6.82
N HIS A 239 -1.71 -3.88 6.42
CA HIS A 239 -2.70 -4.70 7.12
C HIS A 239 -2.43 -6.21 7.05
N SER A 240 -1.69 -6.65 6.03
CA SER A 240 -1.22 -8.03 5.91
C SER A 240 0.16 -8.25 6.55
N PHE A 241 0.80 -7.23 7.14
CA PHE A 241 2.16 -7.35 7.68
C PHE A 241 2.20 -7.94 9.11
N TYR A 242 1.68 -9.16 9.26
CA TYR A 242 1.49 -9.80 10.57
C TYR A 242 2.76 -9.96 11.39
N ALA A 243 3.91 -10.23 10.75
CA ALA A 243 5.20 -10.29 11.45
C ALA A 243 5.49 -8.98 12.23
N LEU A 244 5.07 -7.83 11.72
CA LEU A 244 5.16 -6.55 12.44
C LEU A 244 4.06 -6.37 13.48
N HIS A 245 2.79 -6.34 13.08
CA HIS A 245 1.73 -5.87 13.97
C HIS A 245 1.24 -6.91 14.99
N ARG A 246 1.48 -8.21 14.73
CA ARG A 246 1.20 -9.31 15.66
C ARG A 246 2.45 -9.73 16.44
N SER A 247 3.58 -9.94 15.76
CA SER A 247 4.80 -10.51 16.38
C SER A 247 5.83 -9.46 16.81
N GLY A 248 5.72 -8.22 16.34
CA GLY A 248 6.62 -7.13 16.70
C GLY A 248 7.98 -7.17 16.01
N ALA A 249 8.16 -8.00 14.98
CA ALA A 249 9.36 -8.04 14.15
C ALA A 249 9.51 -6.75 13.31
N TYR A 250 10.69 -6.56 12.69
CA TYR A 250 10.99 -5.45 11.77
C TYR A 250 10.89 -4.02 12.33
N ARG A 251 10.70 -3.84 13.64
CA ARG A 251 10.69 -2.51 14.29
C ARG A 251 11.96 -1.69 14.07
N HIS A 252 13.09 -2.34 13.74
CA HIS A 252 14.35 -1.66 13.41
C HIS A 252 14.32 -0.91 12.08
N LEU A 253 13.30 -1.13 11.23
CA LEU A 253 13.10 -0.40 9.97
C LEU A 253 12.12 0.78 10.13
N MET A 254 11.34 0.81 11.21
CA MET A 254 10.31 1.83 11.44
C MET A 254 10.90 3.19 11.81
N ASN A 255 10.29 4.26 11.31
CA ASN A 255 10.51 5.63 11.79
C ASN A 255 9.44 6.06 12.81
N GLU A 256 9.47 7.32 13.27
CA GLU A 256 8.51 7.84 14.25
C GLU A 256 7.06 7.82 13.75
N GLU A 257 6.84 8.17 12.48
CA GLU A 257 5.52 8.18 11.84
C GLU A 257 4.91 6.76 11.76
N ASP A 258 5.73 5.76 11.42
CA ASP A 258 5.29 4.35 11.40
C ASP A 258 4.85 3.89 12.80
N VAL A 259 5.58 4.30 13.85
CA VAL A 259 5.25 3.96 15.23
C VAL A 259 3.92 4.59 15.65
N GLU A 260 3.66 5.83 15.23
CA GLU A 260 2.39 6.51 15.49
C GLU A 260 1.22 5.84 14.76
N ASN A 261 1.41 5.40 13.52
CA ASN A 261 0.36 4.78 12.71
C ASN A 261 0.12 3.30 13.05
N LEU A 262 1.11 2.61 13.64
CA LEU A 262 0.98 1.21 14.06
C LEU A 262 -0.22 0.98 15.00
N LYS A 263 -0.58 1.98 15.83
CA LYS A 263 -1.76 1.89 16.70
C LYS A 263 -3.07 1.74 15.90
N TRP A 264 -3.19 2.42 14.76
CA TRP A 264 -4.37 2.37 13.90
C TRP A 264 -4.44 1.04 13.15
N LEU A 265 -3.29 0.55 12.69
CA LEU A 265 -3.17 -0.79 12.12
C LEU A 265 -3.61 -1.88 13.12
N GLN A 266 -3.19 -1.80 14.37
CA GLN A 266 -3.63 -2.74 15.42
C GLN A 266 -5.11 -2.62 15.79
N ILE A 267 -5.71 -1.44 15.66
CA ILE A 267 -7.16 -1.25 15.82
C ILE A 267 -7.87 -1.92 14.65
N PHE A 268 -7.46 -1.60 13.42
CA PHE A 268 -8.03 -2.11 12.18
C PHE A 268 -8.01 -3.64 12.10
N ASN A 269 -6.86 -4.27 12.38
CA ASN A 269 -6.66 -5.71 12.24
C ASN A 269 -7.65 -6.54 13.09
N LYS A 270 -8.15 -6.00 14.20
CA LYS A 270 -9.20 -6.66 14.99
C LYS A 270 -10.49 -6.81 14.21
N TYR A 271 -10.84 -5.81 13.40
CA TYR A 271 -12.07 -5.82 12.63
C TYR A 271 -11.94 -6.66 11.38
N ASP A 272 -10.85 -6.49 10.64
CA ASP A 272 -10.53 -7.33 9.48
C ASP A 272 -10.59 -8.83 9.85
N LEU A 273 -9.99 -9.20 10.97
CA LEU A 273 -9.96 -10.60 11.39
C LEU A 273 -11.27 -11.09 12.05
N TYR A 274 -11.84 -10.33 12.99
CA TYR A 274 -12.91 -10.81 13.87
C TYR A 274 -14.32 -10.37 13.48
N SER A 275 -14.49 -9.56 12.43
CA SER A 275 -15.81 -9.21 11.92
C SER A 275 -16.40 -10.25 10.96
N LYS A 276 -15.57 -11.17 10.47
CA LYS A 276 -15.96 -12.28 9.59
C LYS A 276 -17.13 -13.05 10.20
N SER A 277 -18.23 -13.11 9.47
CA SER A 277 -19.49 -13.65 9.98
C SER A 277 -20.29 -14.34 8.88
N LYS A 278 -21.07 -15.36 9.25
CA LYS A 278 -22.10 -15.96 8.36
C LYS A 278 -23.34 -15.08 8.22
N VAL A 279 -23.46 -14.04 9.03
CA VAL A 279 -24.56 -13.06 8.94
C VAL A 279 -24.18 -12.01 7.91
N ARG A 280 -24.91 -11.98 6.80
CA ARG A 280 -24.69 -11.05 5.70
C ARG A 280 -25.16 -9.64 6.02
N ILE A 281 -24.47 -8.66 5.44
CA ILE A 281 -24.85 -7.25 5.49
C ILE A 281 -25.89 -6.96 4.41
N ASP A 282 -26.91 -6.19 4.74
CA ASP A 282 -27.87 -5.69 3.75
C ASP A 282 -27.19 -4.60 2.92
N VAL A 283 -26.62 -5.00 1.78
CA VAL A 283 -25.83 -4.16 0.88
C VAL A 283 -26.61 -2.92 0.46
N GLU A 284 -27.87 -3.06 0.04
CA GLU A 284 -28.69 -1.95 -0.46
C GLU A 284 -28.97 -0.92 0.64
N LYS A 285 -29.09 -1.37 1.89
CA LYS A 285 -29.30 -0.48 3.04
C LYS A 285 -28.05 0.35 3.36
N VAL A 286 -26.86 -0.21 3.22
CA VAL A 286 -25.60 0.46 3.62
C VAL A 286 -24.91 1.20 2.47
N LYS A 287 -25.15 0.78 1.22
CA LYS A 287 -24.56 1.37 0.00
C LYS A 287 -24.65 2.89 -0.07
N PRO A 288 -25.80 3.56 0.22
CA PRO A 288 -25.87 5.02 0.19
C PRO A 288 -24.89 5.71 1.16
N TYR A 289 -24.62 5.10 2.32
CA TYR A 289 -23.66 5.64 3.28
C TYR A 289 -22.23 5.58 2.72
N TYR A 290 -21.82 4.41 2.23
CA TYR A 290 -20.46 4.22 1.71
C TYR A 290 -20.18 5.00 0.43
N LEU A 291 -21.17 5.14 -0.46
CA LEU A 291 -21.06 6.02 -1.62
C LEU A 291 -20.78 7.48 -1.21
N SER A 292 -21.41 7.97 -0.14
CA SER A 292 -21.13 9.34 0.36
C SER A 292 -19.72 9.50 0.93
N LEU A 293 -19.14 8.45 1.53
CA LEU A 293 -17.73 8.45 1.95
C LEU A 293 -16.77 8.43 0.76
N ILE A 294 -17.07 7.62 -0.25
CA ILE A 294 -16.30 7.54 -1.50
C ILE A 294 -16.26 8.90 -2.19
N GLU A 295 -17.41 9.57 -2.27
CA GLU A 295 -17.52 10.92 -2.86
C GLU A 295 -16.68 11.93 -2.08
N LYS A 296 -16.73 11.89 -0.74
CA LYS A 296 -15.98 12.77 0.16
C LYS A 296 -14.46 12.71 -0.10
N VAL A 297 -13.89 11.54 -0.35
CA VAL A 297 -12.44 11.39 -0.55
C VAL A 297 -11.95 11.72 -1.96
N HIS A 298 -12.86 11.83 -2.94
CA HIS A 298 -12.55 12.26 -4.31
C HIS A 298 -12.75 13.76 -4.51
N HIS A 299 -13.68 14.38 -3.77
CA HIS A 299 -14.03 15.80 -3.89
C HIS A 299 -13.46 16.70 -2.80
N GLY A 300 -12.52 16.18 -2.00
CA GLY A 300 -11.72 16.87 -0.99
C GLY A 300 -12.18 18.29 -0.65
N TYR A 301 -13.16 18.43 0.25
CA TYR A 301 -13.61 19.71 0.82
C TYR A 301 -13.45 20.95 -0.09
N SER A 302 -14.00 20.93 -1.30
CA SER A 302 -14.37 22.17 -1.98
C SER A 302 -15.79 22.54 -1.55
N SER A 303 -15.99 22.84 -0.27
CA SER A 303 -17.18 23.56 0.18
C SER A 303 -16.91 25.06 0.12
N ASP A 304 -16.61 25.56 -1.08
CA ASP A 304 -16.91 26.94 -1.41
C ASP A 304 -17.68 26.96 -2.74
N HIS A 305 -18.99 27.07 -2.58
CA HIS A 305 -19.95 27.56 -3.56
C HIS A 305 -20.06 26.77 -4.87
N CYS A 306 -21.04 25.86 -4.94
CA CYS A 306 -22.05 25.84 -6.00
C CYS A 306 -23.15 24.81 -5.69
N TYR A 307 -24.19 25.24 -4.98
CA TYR A 307 -25.51 24.62 -5.15
C TYR A 307 -26.08 25.11 -6.48
N GLY A 308 -26.20 24.21 -7.46
CA GLY A 308 -26.85 24.45 -8.73
C GLY A 308 -27.53 23.18 -9.22
N SER A 309 -28.83 23.09 -8.96
CA SER A 309 -29.73 22.00 -9.36
C SER A 309 -29.92 21.91 -10.88
N GLY A 310 -29.65 20.73 -11.47
CA GLY A 310 -30.06 20.39 -12.84
C GLY A 310 -29.68 18.95 -13.22
N PRO A 311 -30.58 18.15 -13.85
CA PRO A 311 -30.27 16.79 -14.26
C PRO A 311 -29.75 16.80 -15.70
N ASN A 312 -28.44 17.00 -15.88
CA ASN A 312 -27.64 16.64 -17.07
C ASN A 312 -26.37 17.49 -17.02
N ASP A 313 -25.30 16.99 -16.40
CA ASP A 313 -23.95 17.42 -16.74
C ASP A 313 -23.00 16.23 -16.53
N TYR A 314 -22.64 15.62 -17.65
CA TYR A 314 -21.53 14.68 -17.74
C TYR A 314 -20.23 15.47 -17.82
N LEU A 315 -19.29 15.13 -16.91
CA LEU A 315 -17.82 15.12 -17.05
C LEU A 315 -17.11 16.26 -17.81
N VAL A 316 -16.07 16.79 -17.12
CA VAL A 316 -14.80 17.44 -17.56
C VAL A 316 -14.63 18.72 -16.71
N PRO A 317 -13.58 18.86 -15.87
CA PRO A 317 -12.20 18.95 -16.36
C PRO A 317 -11.07 18.41 -15.44
N CYS A 318 -10.05 17.79 -16.04
CA CYS A 318 -8.68 17.82 -15.51
C CYS A 318 -7.69 17.76 -16.67
N LEU A 319 -7.61 18.84 -17.45
CA LEU A 319 -6.57 19.04 -18.47
C LEU A 319 -5.75 20.31 -18.25
N ASP A 320 -6.06 21.13 -17.24
CA ASP A 320 -5.39 22.42 -17.05
C ASP A 320 -4.22 22.40 -16.04
N LEU A 321 -4.11 21.39 -15.16
CA LEU A 321 -3.06 21.33 -14.13
C LEU A 321 -1.72 20.70 -14.59
N LEU A 322 -1.69 20.05 -15.76
CA LEU A 322 -0.45 19.51 -16.33
C LEU A 322 0.42 20.58 -17.01
N SER A 323 -0.12 21.77 -17.31
CA SER A 323 0.65 22.84 -17.96
C SER A 323 1.45 23.70 -16.97
N GLU A 324 0.98 23.85 -15.73
CA GLU A 324 1.68 24.65 -14.71
C GLU A 324 2.86 23.92 -14.05
N TYR A 325 2.78 22.59 -13.92
CA TYR A 325 3.88 21.80 -13.34
C TYR A 325 5.07 21.65 -14.30
N LEU A 326 4.79 21.47 -15.60
CA LEU A 326 5.83 21.36 -16.64
C LEU A 326 6.49 22.70 -17.02
N MET A 327 5.89 23.84 -16.69
CA MET A 327 6.49 25.16 -16.93
C MET A 327 7.41 25.61 -15.78
N ASN A 328 7.26 25.04 -14.58
CA ASN A 328 8.07 25.41 -13.42
C ASN A 328 9.39 24.62 -13.29
N GLU A 329 9.54 23.46 -13.94
CA GLU A 329 10.81 22.71 -13.97
C GLU A 329 11.76 23.10 -15.13
N LEU A 330 11.41 24.10 -15.96
CA LEU A 330 12.22 24.55 -17.09
C LEU A 330 12.84 25.95 -16.91
N LEU A 331 12.78 26.54 -15.71
CA LEU A 331 13.28 27.90 -15.45
C LEU A 331 14.30 28.04 -14.32
N GLU A 332 14.77 26.94 -13.71
CA GLU A 332 15.88 26.99 -12.76
C GLU A 332 17.08 26.20 -13.29
N ASP A 333 17.78 26.77 -14.27
CA ASP A 333 19.23 26.60 -14.47
C ASP A 333 19.68 27.44 -15.68
N GLU A 334 20.16 28.67 -15.43
CA GLU A 334 21.27 29.30 -16.16
C GLU A 334 21.53 30.73 -15.62
N VAL A 335 22.39 30.83 -14.61
CA VAL A 335 23.14 32.06 -14.35
C VAL A 335 24.62 31.74 -14.49
N VAL A 336 25.14 31.87 -15.72
CA VAL A 336 26.58 32.03 -15.95
C VAL A 336 26.82 33.18 -16.92
N THR A 337 27.35 34.24 -16.34
CA THR A 337 28.00 35.44 -16.87
C THR A 337 28.32 35.53 -18.38
N ALA A 338 27.88 36.65 -18.96
CA ALA A 338 28.24 37.18 -20.26
C ALA A 338 29.75 37.43 -20.46
N GLY A 339 30.25 37.05 -21.64
CA GLY A 339 31.57 37.42 -22.16
C GLY A 339 31.54 37.45 -23.68
N ALA A 340 31.46 38.65 -24.27
CA ALA A 340 31.39 38.87 -25.71
C ALA A 340 32.68 38.47 -26.43
N ARG A 341 32.56 37.78 -27.58
CA ARG A 341 33.46 37.95 -28.75
C ARG A 341 32.83 37.40 -30.03
N VAL A 342 32.65 38.30 -30.99
CA VAL A 342 32.26 38.04 -32.38
C VAL A 342 33.48 37.53 -33.16
N VAL A 343 33.35 36.41 -33.87
CA VAL A 343 34.24 36.04 -35.00
C VAL A 343 33.42 35.43 -36.14
N ARG A 344 33.75 35.87 -37.36
CA ARG A 344 33.10 35.64 -38.66
C ARG A 344 33.17 34.19 -39.18
N VAL A 345 32.07 33.84 -39.86
CA VAL A 345 31.77 32.82 -40.88
C VAL A 345 32.94 32.30 -41.74
N THR A 346 33.00 30.97 -41.95
CA THR A 346 33.21 30.31 -43.26
C THR A 346 32.48 28.95 -43.34
N ARG A 347 31.86 28.68 -44.49
CA ARG A 347 31.15 27.44 -44.89
C ARG A 347 32.14 26.30 -45.15
N ASP A 348 31.87 25.07 -44.71
CA ASP A 348 31.48 23.93 -45.57
C ASP A 348 31.39 22.59 -44.80
N GLU A 349 30.41 21.80 -45.24
CA GLU A 349 30.25 20.33 -45.19
C GLU A 349 30.51 19.54 -43.89
N GLU A 350 29.43 19.13 -43.21
CA GLU A 350 29.01 17.72 -43.05
C GLU A 350 27.72 17.62 -42.20
N ARG A 351 26.56 17.57 -42.88
CA ARG A 351 25.25 17.36 -42.24
C ARG A 351 24.66 16.03 -42.72
N LYS A 352 24.92 14.95 -41.99
CA LYS A 352 24.18 13.69 -42.11
C LYS A 352 23.78 13.14 -40.73
N ARG A 353 22.48 13.29 -40.45
CA ARG A 353 21.56 12.37 -39.74
C ARG A 353 21.75 12.16 -38.23
N LEU A 354 20.95 12.90 -37.43
CA LEU A 354 19.85 12.37 -36.59
C LEU A 354 19.42 13.43 -35.56
N SER A 355 18.56 14.38 -35.96
CA SER A 355 17.82 15.27 -35.05
C SER A 355 16.88 16.23 -35.81
N VAL A 356 16.09 15.73 -36.76
CA VAL A 356 14.91 16.45 -37.29
C VAL A 356 13.86 15.40 -37.63
N GLY A 357 13.19 14.89 -36.59
CA GLY A 357 12.19 13.82 -36.73
C GLY A 357 11.05 13.87 -35.73
N LEU A 358 10.98 14.88 -34.85
CA LEU A 358 9.93 14.95 -33.81
C LEU A 358 9.19 16.30 -33.73
N PHE A 359 9.50 17.28 -34.60
CA PHE A 359 8.85 18.59 -34.59
C PHE A 359 7.81 18.81 -35.70
N PHE A 360 7.63 17.87 -36.63
CA PHE A 360 6.68 18.01 -37.74
C PHE A 360 5.44 17.09 -37.67
N VAL A 361 5.35 16.20 -36.68
CA VAL A 361 4.17 15.33 -36.49
C VAL A 361 3.15 15.94 -35.51
N ALA A 362 3.61 16.71 -34.52
CA ALA A 362 2.71 17.34 -33.53
C ALA A 362 1.88 18.49 -34.11
N SER A 363 2.42 19.28 -35.05
CA SER A 363 1.71 20.43 -35.63
C SER A 363 0.69 20.07 -36.73
N PHE A 364 0.75 18.86 -37.30
CA PHE A 364 -0.17 18.44 -38.37
C PHE A 364 -1.46 17.80 -37.82
N ASN A 365 -1.41 17.15 -36.65
CA ASN A 365 -2.60 16.61 -35.98
C ASN A 365 -3.41 17.70 -35.27
N PHE A 366 -2.77 18.75 -34.75
CA PHE A 366 -3.47 19.87 -34.11
C PHE A 366 -4.31 20.69 -35.11
N MET A 367 -3.86 20.82 -36.37
CA MET A 367 -4.62 21.51 -37.43
C MET A 367 -5.79 20.68 -37.99
N LYS A 368 -5.69 19.34 -38.03
CA LYS A 368 -6.79 18.48 -38.51
C LYS A 368 -7.98 18.43 -37.55
N THR A 369 -7.75 18.52 -36.24
CA THR A 369 -8.82 18.51 -35.24
C THR A 369 -9.57 19.84 -35.19
N LYS A 370 -8.88 20.98 -35.43
CA LYS A 370 -9.54 22.30 -35.52
C LYS A 370 -10.38 22.47 -36.79
N LEU A 371 -9.97 21.91 -37.93
CA LEU A 371 -10.76 21.98 -39.17
C LEU A 371 -12.04 21.13 -39.14
N ARG A 372 -12.04 19.98 -38.45
CA ARG A 372 -13.26 19.15 -38.29
C ARG A 372 -14.29 19.76 -37.33
N LEU A 373 -13.85 20.52 -36.31
CA LEU A 373 -14.75 21.20 -35.38
C LEU A 373 -15.40 22.45 -36.00
N LEU A 374 -14.72 23.12 -36.94
CA LEU A 374 -15.29 24.25 -37.68
C LEU A 374 -16.33 23.81 -38.74
N GLU A 375 -16.15 22.67 -39.41
CA GLU A 375 -17.14 22.11 -40.35
C GLU A 375 -18.41 21.58 -39.63
N TYR A 376 -18.29 21.11 -38.39
CA TYR A 376 -19.45 20.68 -37.59
C TYR A 376 -20.29 21.87 -37.10
N TRP A 377 -19.64 23.01 -36.80
CA TRP A 377 -20.32 24.23 -36.36
C TRP A 377 -20.96 25.03 -37.51
N SER A 378 -20.45 24.95 -38.73
CA SER A 378 -21.07 25.63 -39.89
C SER A 378 -22.29 24.90 -40.48
N SER A 379 -22.59 23.67 -40.02
CA SER A 379 -23.61 22.80 -40.62
C SER A 379 -24.89 22.67 -39.78
N ASN A 380 -24.96 23.28 -38.59
CA ASN A 380 -26.11 23.18 -37.68
C ASN A 380 -26.66 24.54 -37.20
N VAL A 381 -26.49 25.60 -38.01
CA VAL A 381 -27.17 26.89 -37.80
C VAL A 381 -27.97 27.24 -39.05
N VAL A 382 -29.20 26.72 -39.15
CA VAL A 382 -30.43 27.35 -39.66
C VAL A 382 -31.61 26.67 -38.97
#